data_AF-A0A8S3QPY3-F1
#
_entry.id   AF-A0A8S3QPY3-F1
#
_cell.length_a   1.000
_cell.length_b   1.000
_cell.length_c   1.000
_cell.angle_alpha   90.00
_cell.angle_beta   90.00
_cell.angle_gamma   90.00
#
_symmetry.space_group_name_H-M   'P 1'
#
loop_
_entity.id
_entity.type
_entity.pdbx_description
1 polymer ?
#
loop_
_entity_poly.entity_id
_entity_poly.type
_entity_poly.pdbx_seq_one_letter_code
_entity_poly.pdbx_strand_id
1 'polypeptide(L)'
;MKKPASYPTENGGKQCEVRIHTTTTKYRKIVKANKESGASPKFCPFFEQLDEVLGTKASTVPPCLIDSGIKTSVPEMVDDNNNEVPCEMNAGSDTVVDKNDNETDCQKTEISPEKNTTTHAQDDKVNTVCNPRSNNDDRKSRKRSNTEDLMTSFLEMQQKSEERFFEFEKKRMEMEAKEEENRQKREEEQEKKQQDFLLELAKIFAAKKKKNSYRFLVLLL
;
A
#
# COMPACT_ATOMS: atom_id res chain seq x y z
N MET A 1 17.49 41.99 21.11
CA MET A 1 16.79 41.02 20.24
C MET A 1 17.21 39.61 20.65
N LYS A 2 16.28 38.80 21.20
CA LYS A 2 16.55 37.40 21.57
C LYS A 2 16.34 36.53 20.33
N LYS A 3 17.33 35.70 19.97
CA LYS A 3 17.17 34.71 18.89
C LYS A 3 16.12 33.66 19.33
N PRO A 4 15.22 33.21 18.45
CA PRO A 4 14.31 32.12 18.77
C PRO A 4 15.11 30.83 18.99
N ALA A 5 14.73 30.08 20.02
CA ALA A 5 15.34 28.80 20.35
C ALA A 5 15.15 27.83 19.18
N SER A 6 16.26 27.44 18.54
CA SER A 6 16.29 26.36 17.56
C SER A 6 16.01 25.05 18.29
N TYR A 7 14.87 24.42 18.00
CA TYR A 7 14.56 23.12 18.58
C TYR A 7 15.53 22.07 18.01
N PRO A 8 16.24 21.31 18.84
CA PRO A 8 17.13 20.26 18.36
C PRO A 8 16.28 19.05 17.95
N THR A 9 16.08 18.84 16.64
CA THR A 9 15.52 17.59 16.11
C THR A 9 16.49 16.94 15.14
N GLU A 10 17.72 16.66 15.61
CA GLU A 10 18.78 16.04 14.80
C GLU A 10 18.58 14.53 14.54
N ASN A 11 17.48 13.93 15.01
CA ASN A 11 17.11 12.54 14.69
C ASN A 11 15.75 12.41 13.99
N GLY A 12 15.23 13.50 13.42
CA GLY A 12 13.82 13.66 13.10
C GLY A 12 13.24 12.63 12.12
N GLY A 13 13.94 12.30 11.03
CA GLY A 13 13.36 11.48 9.94
C GLY A 13 13.08 10.03 10.33
N LYS A 14 14.13 9.27 10.67
CA LYS A 14 14.02 7.83 10.99
C LYS A 14 13.16 7.58 12.24
N GLN A 15 13.28 8.45 13.25
CA GLN A 15 12.44 8.33 14.44
C GLN A 15 10.98 8.66 14.17
N CYS A 16 10.70 9.63 13.28
CA CYS A 16 9.33 9.93 12.86
C CYS A 16 8.71 8.74 12.12
N GLU A 17 9.44 8.14 11.17
CA GLU A 17 8.99 6.96 10.44
C GLU A 17 8.63 5.79 11.37
N VAL A 18 9.52 5.45 12.30
CA VAL A 18 9.27 4.39 13.29
C VAL A 18 8.05 4.73 14.15
N ARG A 19 7.89 5.98 14.57
CA ARG A 19 6.74 6.42 15.38
C ARG A 19 5.44 6.34 14.60
N ILE A 20 5.40 6.79 13.34
CA ILE A 20 4.23 6.69 12.46
C ILE A 20 3.87 5.22 12.28
N HIS A 21 4.82 4.38 11.86
CA HIS A 21 4.57 2.97 11.60
C HIS A 21 4.06 2.21 12.84
N THR A 22 4.70 2.46 13.99
CA THR A 22 4.28 1.85 15.26
C THR A 22 2.86 2.27 15.64
N THR A 23 2.51 3.55 15.43
CA THR A 23 1.19 4.09 15.77
C THR A 23 0.12 3.51 14.85
N THR A 24 0.36 3.49 13.54
CA THR A 24 -0.54 2.88 12.54
C THR A 24 -0.78 1.41 12.83
N THR A 25 0.27 0.66 13.19
CA THR A 25 0.16 -0.78 13.49
C THR A 25 -0.69 -1.03 14.73
N LYS A 26 -0.47 -0.27 15.81
CA LYS A 26 -1.28 -0.39 17.05
C LYS A 26 -2.74 -0.04 16.80
N TYR A 27 -2.99 1.05 16.07
CA TYR A 27 -4.34 1.47 15.70
C TYR A 27 -5.09 0.35 14.96
N ARG A 28 -4.49 -0.21 13.91
CA ARG A 28 -5.10 -1.30 13.12
C ARG A 28 -5.38 -2.55 13.95
N LYS A 29 -4.50 -2.91 14.88
CA LYS A 29 -4.72 -4.04 15.80
C LYS A 29 -5.96 -3.82 16.67
N ILE A 30 -6.12 -2.63 17.22
CA ILE A 30 -7.28 -2.28 18.06
C ILE A 30 -8.56 -2.27 17.21
N VAL A 31 -8.54 -1.68 16.02
CA VAL A 31 -9.71 -1.68 15.12
C VAL A 31 -10.11 -3.10 14.73
N LYS A 32 -9.15 -3.98 14.45
CA LYS A 32 -9.41 -5.40 14.12
C LYS A 32 -10.04 -6.13 15.31
N ALA A 33 -9.45 -6.00 16.51
CA ALA A 33 -9.99 -6.62 17.72
C ALA A 33 -11.41 -6.13 18.05
N ASN A 34 -11.69 -4.84 17.85
CA ASN A 34 -13.03 -4.27 18.06
C ASN A 34 -14.04 -4.83 17.04
N LYS A 35 -13.64 -4.99 15.78
CA LYS A 35 -14.48 -5.62 14.73
C LYS A 35 -14.80 -7.08 15.07
N GLU A 36 -13.81 -7.85 15.50
CA GLU A 36 -13.96 -9.26 15.87
C GLU A 36 -14.82 -9.45 17.13
N SER A 37 -14.68 -8.56 18.11
CA SER A 37 -15.46 -8.61 19.35
C SER A 37 -16.88 -8.03 19.20
N GLY A 38 -17.22 -7.42 18.06
CA GLY A 38 -18.48 -6.67 17.88
C GLY A 38 -18.62 -5.47 18.82
N ALA A 39 -17.53 -5.06 19.48
CA ALA A 39 -17.51 -3.90 20.35
C ALA A 39 -17.48 -2.66 19.47
N SER A 40 -18.47 -1.78 19.60
CA SER A 40 -18.39 -0.46 19.00
C SER A 40 -17.13 0.25 19.49
N PRO A 41 -16.49 1.13 18.69
CA PRO A 41 -15.35 1.94 19.14
C PRO A 41 -15.83 2.88 20.26
N LYS A 42 -15.85 2.37 21.48
CA LYS A 42 -16.31 3.11 22.65
C LYS A 42 -15.19 4.08 23.05
N PHE A 43 -15.49 5.38 22.99
CA PHE A 43 -14.82 6.49 23.71
C PHE A 43 -13.60 7.21 23.11
N CYS A 44 -13.51 7.42 21.79
CA CYS A 44 -12.64 8.49 21.28
C CYS A 44 -13.41 9.42 20.34
N PRO A 45 -13.69 10.69 20.72
CA PRO A 45 -14.36 11.64 19.82
C PRO A 45 -13.53 11.96 18.58
N PHE A 46 -12.23 11.66 18.60
CA PHE A 46 -11.31 11.82 17.48
C PHE A 46 -11.11 10.53 16.68
N PHE A 47 -11.90 9.48 16.93
CA PHE A 47 -11.72 8.20 16.24
C PHE A 47 -11.85 8.35 14.73
N GLU A 48 -12.81 9.13 14.25
CA GLU A 48 -12.99 9.38 12.81
C GLU A 48 -11.77 10.08 12.19
N GLN A 49 -11.23 11.09 12.88
CA GLN A 49 -10.02 11.80 12.44
C GLN A 49 -8.78 10.88 12.47
N LEU A 50 -8.68 9.98 13.44
CA LEU A 50 -7.62 8.99 13.49
C LEU A 50 -7.78 7.92 12.41
N ASP A 51 -9.01 7.50 12.08
CA ASP A 51 -9.29 6.56 10.99
C ASP A 51 -9.00 7.18 9.62
N GLU A 52 -9.21 8.48 9.47
CA GLU A 52 -8.88 9.22 8.25
C GLU A 52 -7.36 9.25 8.01
N VAL A 53 -6.56 9.45 9.06
CA VAL A 53 -5.09 9.56 8.93
C VAL A 53 -4.37 8.20 8.99
N LEU A 54 -4.82 7.28 9.85
CA LEU A 54 -4.13 6.00 10.13
C LEU A 54 -4.87 4.77 9.59
N GLY A 55 -6.10 4.94 9.09
CA GLY A 55 -6.92 3.87 8.58
C GLY A 55 -6.41 3.28 7.27
N THR A 56 -7.20 2.38 6.71
CA THR A 56 -6.92 1.70 5.43
C THR A 56 -7.67 2.30 4.26
N LYS A 57 -8.54 3.29 4.53
CA LYS A 57 -9.29 4.00 3.49
C LYS A 57 -8.32 4.96 2.80
N ALA A 58 -8.27 4.92 1.47
CA ALA A 58 -7.59 5.96 0.72
C ALA A 58 -8.31 7.28 1.04
N SER A 59 -7.61 8.23 1.65
CA SER A 59 -8.20 9.55 1.86
C SER A 59 -8.41 10.20 0.50
N THR A 60 -9.68 10.32 0.10
CA THR A 60 -10.09 11.02 -1.13
C THR A 60 -10.14 12.52 -0.93
N VAL A 61 -9.95 12.99 0.32
CA VAL A 61 -9.94 14.40 0.67
C VAL A 61 -8.49 14.84 0.74
N PRO A 62 -7.99 15.63 -0.22
CA PRO A 62 -6.67 16.22 -0.09
C PRO A 62 -6.67 17.07 1.19
N PRO A 63 -5.68 16.95 2.08
CA PRO A 63 -5.62 17.77 3.28
C PRO A 63 -5.66 19.23 2.83
N CYS A 64 -6.72 19.96 3.22
CA CYS A 64 -6.81 21.38 2.99
C CYS A 64 -5.51 21.98 3.50
N LEU A 65 -4.71 22.55 2.58
CA LEU A 65 -3.51 23.27 2.93
C LEU A 65 -3.96 24.34 3.92
N ILE A 66 -3.61 24.17 5.20
CA ILE A 66 -3.87 25.17 6.21
C ILE A 66 -3.01 26.36 5.80
N ASP A 67 -3.64 27.30 5.09
CA ASP A 67 -3.08 28.58 4.72
C ASP A 67 -2.83 29.31 6.03
N SER A 68 -1.65 29.08 6.61
CA SER A 68 -1.20 29.70 7.85
C SER A 68 -0.80 31.16 7.60
N GLY A 69 -1.49 31.82 6.66
CA GLY A 69 -1.57 33.26 6.55
C GLY A 69 -2.45 33.77 7.67
N ILE A 70 -1.81 34.33 8.69
CA ILE A 70 -2.47 35.17 9.70
C ILE A 70 -3.22 36.28 8.94
N LYS A 71 -4.52 36.09 8.71
CA LYS A 71 -5.42 37.15 8.24
C LYS A 71 -6.14 37.70 9.46
N THR A 72 -5.51 38.70 10.08
CA THR A 72 -6.17 39.62 11.00
C THR A 72 -7.34 40.29 10.29
N SER A 73 -8.54 40.06 10.82
CA SER A 73 -9.71 40.96 10.89
C SER A 73 -10.08 41.79 9.66
N VAL A 74 -11.24 41.53 9.05
CA VAL A 74 -12.47 42.36 9.10
C VAL A 74 -13.63 41.50 8.54
N PRO A 75 -14.84 41.47 9.17
CA PRO A 75 -16.04 40.93 8.54
C PRO A 75 -16.84 42.05 7.88
N GLU A 76 -17.13 41.97 6.58
CA GLU A 76 -18.22 42.76 5.99
C GLU A 76 -18.84 42.10 4.74
N MET A 77 -20.16 41.91 4.85
CA MET A 77 -21.21 42.07 3.84
C MET A 77 -21.43 40.96 2.77
N VAL A 78 -22.65 40.44 2.86
CA VAL A 78 -23.49 39.75 1.86
C VAL A 78 -23.49 40.41 0.47
N ASP A 79 -23.57 39.63 -0.62
CA ASP A 79 -24.79 39.53 -1.45
C ASP A 79 -24.70 38.49 -2.59
N ASP A 80 -25.88 38.00 -2.98
CA ASP A 80 -26.22 36.96 -3.96
C ASP A 80 -25.62 37.11 -5.38
N ASN A 81 -25.27 35.98 -6.03
CA ASN A 81 -25.87 35.67 -7.35
C ASN A 81 -25.66 34.22 -7.82
N ASN A 82 -26.72 33.69 -8.42
CA ASN A 82 -26.91 32.33 -8.95
C ASN A 82 -26.00 31.99 -10.14
N ASN A 83 -25.61 30.72 -10.25
CA ASN A 83 -25.74 29.96 -11.50
C ASN A 83 -25.65 28.45 -11.25
N GLU A 84 -26.78 27.77 -11.51
CA GLU A 84 -26.91 26.33 -11.62
C GLU A 84 -26.27 25.83 -12.93
N VAL A 85 -25.52 24.73 -12.93
CA VAL A 85 -25.66 23.62 -13.90
C VAL A 85 -25.08 22.32 -13.29
N PRO A 86 -25.80 21.19 -13.31
CA PRO A 86 -25.36 19.90 -12.79
C PRO A 86 -24.71 19.03 -13.88
N CYS A 87 -23.81 18.11 -13.49
CA CYS A 87 -23.46 16.96 -14.32
C CYS A 87 -23.37 15.71 -13.45
N GLU A 88 -24.43 14.88 -13.55
CA GLU A 88 -24.39 13.45 -13.28
C GLU A 88 -23.37 12.80 -14.21
N MET A 89 -22.56 11.85 -13.71
CA MET A 89 -22.22 10.64 -14.46
C MET A 89 -22.06 9.45 -13.51
N ASN A 90 -22.46 8.33 -14.06
CA ASN A 90 -22.89 7.09 -13.45
C ASN A 90 -21.76 6.05 -13.44
N ALA A 91 -21.96 5.03 -12.62
CA ALA A 91 -21.65 3.60 -12.86
C ALA A 91 -20.21 3.05 -12.80
N GLY A 92 -20.16 1.83 -12.25
CA GLY A 92 -19.13 0.80 -12.49
C GLY A 92 -18.23 0.55 -11.29
N SER A 93 -18.63 -0.25 -10.29
CA SER A 93 -18.54 -1.72 -10.30
C SER A 93 -17.25 -2.23 -10.93
N ASP A 94 -16.32 -2.76 -10.12
CA ASP A 94 -16.18 -4.21 -10.09
C ASP A 94 -15.40 -4.70 -8.85
N THR A 95 -15.89 -5.84 -8.37
CA THR A 95 -15.21 -6.83 -7.53
C THR A 95 -13.84 -7.21 -8.14
N VAL A 96 -12.84 -7.76 -7.45
CA VAL A 96 -12.78 -9.15 -6.98
C VAL A 96 -11.48 -9.35 -6.16
N VAL A 97 -11.50 -10.44 -5.38
CA VAL A 97 -10.39 -11.31 -4.96
C VAL A 97 -9.86 -11.11 -3.53
N ASP A 98 -10.62 -11.76 -2.65
CA ASP A 98 -10.16 -12.41 -1.44
C ASP A 98 -9.07 -13.46 -1.74
N LYS A 99 -7.94 -13.39 -1.02
CA LYS A 99 -7.03 -14.54 -0.80
C LYS A 99 -6.50 -14.48 0.63
N ASN A 100 -7.07 -15.36 1.42
CA ASN A 100 -6.53 -15.86 2.67
C ASN A 100 -5.10 -16.38 2.48
N ASP A 101 -4.27 -16.18 3.49
CA ASP A 101 -3.72 -17.27 4.30
C ASP A 101 -2.88 -16.64 5.42
N ASN A 102 -3.30 -16.80 6.68
CA ASN A 102 -2.31 -17.02 7.72
C ASN A 102 -2.85 -17.91 8.83
N GLU A 103 -2.01 -18.89 9.12
CA GLU A 103 -2.06 -19.87 10.18
C GLU A 103 -1.92 -19.24 11.59
N THR A 104 -2.46 -20.00 12.54
CA THR A 104 -1.98 -20.14 13.92
C THR A 104 -2.29 -19.03 14.93
N ASP A 105 -3.39 -19.27 15.65
CA ASP A 105 -3.52 -19.34 17.11
C ASP A 105 -2.58 -18.49 17.97
N CYS A 106 -3.14 -17.49 18.63
CA CYS A 106 -2.54 -16.82 19.78
C CYS A 106 -3.55 -16.67 20.90
N GLN A 107 -3.10 -17.13 22.06
CA GLN A 107 -3.78 -17.24 23.33
C GLN A 107 -4.42 -15.92 23.79
N LYS A 108 -5.63 -16.07 24.33
CA LYS A 108 -6.47 -15.05 24.94
C LYS A 108 -5.81 -14.42 26.18
N THR A 109 -5.79 -13.10 26.19
CA THR A 109 -5.54 -12.16 27.29
C THR A 109 -6.52 -12.38 28.46
N GLU A 110 -6.14 -12.02 29.69
CA GLU A 110 -6.92 -11.03 30.47
C GLU A 110 -6.21 -10.62 31.76
N ILE A 111 -6.30 -9.32 32.04
CA ILE A 111 -5.78 -8.60 33.21
C ILE A 111 -7.00 -8.09 34.00
N SER A 112 -6.85 -8.05 35.34
CA SER A 112 -7.49 -7.16 36.34
C SER A 112 -8.83 -7.56 36.96
N PRO A 113 -9.25 -7.02 38.14
CA PRO A 113 -8.57 -6.16 39.14
C PRO A 113 -8.76 -6.59 40.63
N GLU A 114 -8.35 -5.73 41.57
CA GLU A 114 -8.19 -5.90 43.03
C GLU A 114 -9.46 -6.04 43.93
N LYS A 115 -9.24 -6.71 45.09
CA LYS A 115 -9.69 -6.43 46.50
C LYS A 115 -11.11 -6.81 47.01
N ASN A 116 -11.19 -7.89 47.84
CA ASN A 116 -11.46 -7.89 49.31
C ASN A 116 -12.27 -9.10 49.86
N THR A 117 -11.66 -9.79 50.84
CA THR A 117 -12.17 -10.44 52.09
C THR A 117 -13.30 -11.51 52.11
N THR A 118 -12.99 -12.61 52.85
CA THR A 118 -13.87 -13.42 53.74
C THR A 118 -14.35 -14.81 53.25
N THR A 119 -13.58 -15.83 53.67
CA THR A 119 -13.95 -17.07 54.40
C THR A 119 -14.85 -18.20 53.80
N HIS A 120 -14.28 -19.41 53.83
CA HIS A 120 -14.82 -20.78 53.96
C HIS A 120 -15.58 -21.52 52.81
N ALA A 121 -14.86 -22.55 52.30
CA ALA A 121 -15.19 -23.99 52.31
C ALA A 121 -15.95 -24.68 51.16
N GLN A 122 -15.36 -25.82 50.72
CA GLN A 122 -15.93 -27.01 50.04
C GLN A 122 -16.32 -26.84 48.57
N ASP A 123 -16.21 -27.83 47.67
CA ASP A 123 -15.51 -29.11 47.56
C ASP A 123 -15.62 -29.49 46.04
N ASP A 124 -14.97 -30.58 45.65
CA ASP A 124 -15.20 -31.39 44.44
C ASP A 124 -14.43 -31.10 43.12
N LYS A 125 -13.26 -31.77 43.05
CA LYS A 125 -12.95 -32.88 42.12
C LYS A 125 -13.48 -32.78 40.67
N VAL A 126 -12.56 -32.73 39.70
CA VAL A 126 -12.33 -33.83 38.72
C VAL A 126 -10.85 -33.83 38.29
N ASN A 127 -10.20 -34.96 38.52
CA ASN A 127 -8.90 -35.37 38.00
C ASN A 127 -8.92 -35.47 36.47
N THR A 128 -7.91 -34.94 35.77
CA THR A 128 -7.31 -35.65 34.64
C THR A 128 -5.81 -35.38 34.60
N VAL A 129 -5.11 -36.45 34.97
CA VAL A 129 -3.70 -36.77 34.78
C VAL A 129 -3.19 -36.34 33.41
N CYS A 130 -2.07 -35.62 33.37
CA CYS A 130 -0.93 -35.94 32.50
C CYS A 130 0.34 -35.25 33.01
N ASN A 131 1.15 -36.07 33.66
CA ASN A 131 2.55 -35.86 33.98
C ASN A 131 3.35 -35.72 32.67
N PRO A 132 4.40 -34.90 32.64
CA PRO A 132 5.68 -35.51 32.34
C PRO A 132 6.69 -35.21 33.45
N ARG A 133 7.15 -36.33 34.03
CA ARG A 133 8.30 -36.40 34.91
C ARG A 133 9.54 -35.88 34.20
N SER A 134 10.32 -35.16 35.01
CA SER A 134 11.75 -34.93 34.92
C SER A 134 12.51 -35.87 33.97
N ASN A 135 13.26 -35.27 33.05
CA ASN A 135 14.53 -35.83 32.62
C ASN A 135 15.63 -34.79 32.78
N ASN A 136 16.75 -35.31 33.26
CA ASN A 136 17.89 -34.63 33.80
C ASN A 136 18.68 -33.83 32.73
N ASP A 137 19.38 -32.81 33.24
CA ASP A 137 20.75 -32.47 32.87
C ASP A 137 21.14 -32.61 31.39
N ASP A 138 20.77 -31.61 30.60
CA ASP A 138 21.64 -31.11 29.56
C ASP A 138 21.96 -29.64 29.88
N ARG A 139 22.91 -29.44 30.80
CA ARG A 139 23.70 -28.19 30.84
C ARG A 139 24.55 -28.16 29.56
N LYS A 140 23.88 -27.88 28.43
CA LYS A 140 24.50 -27.63 27.15
C LYS A 140 25.37 -26.40 27.33
N SER A 141 26.66 -26.67 27.51
CA SER A 141 27.75 -25.70 27.52
C SER A 141 27.42 -24.59 26.53
N ARG A 142 27.09 -23.41 27.05
CA ARG A 142 27.08 -22.17 26.25
C ARG A 142 28.53 -21.95 25.84
N LYS A 143 28.95 -22.61 24.75
CA LYS A 143 30.12 -22.20 23.98
C LYS A 143 29.90 -20.72 23.73
N ARG A 144 30.74 -19.90 24.35
CA ARG A 144 30.85 -18.47 24.05
C ARG A 144 31.11 -18.42 22.54
N SER A 145 30.09 -18.09 21.76
CA SER A 145 30.22 -17.92 20.32
C SER A 145 31.29 -16.86 20.12
N ASN A 146 32.34 -17.22 19.40
CA ASN A 146 33.50 -16.38 19.23
C ASN A 146 33.06 -15.09 18.52
N THR A 147 33.57 -13.93 18.91
CA THR A 147 33.19 -12.63 18.30
C THR A 147 33.44 -12.62 16.78
N GLU A 148 34.34 -13.48 16.32
CA GLU A 148 34.68 -13.74 14.92
C GLU A 148 33.50 -14.33 14.12
N ASP A 149 32.70 -15.22 14.71
CA ASP A 149 31.52 -15.81 14.04
C ASP A 149 30.44 -14.74 13.80
N LEU A 150 30.29 -13.79 14.73
CA LEU A 150 29.34 -12.69 14.61
C LEU A 150 29.76 -11.72 13.49
N MET A 151 31.05 -11.36 13.42
CA MET A 151 31.56 -10.49 12.36
C MET A 151 31.43 -11.14 10.98
N THR A 152 31.72 -12.45 10.89
CA THR A 152 31.59 -13.21 9.64
C THR A 152 30.14 -13.27 9.19
N SER A 153 29.21 -13.58 10.10
CA SER A 153 27.78 -13.61 9.82
C SER A 153 27.24 -12.25 9.37
N PHE A 154 27.73 -11.15 9.95
CA PHE A 154 27.34 -9.80 9.54
C PHE A 154 27.80 -9.48 8.11
N LEU A 155 29.04 -9.80 7.76
CA LEU A 155 29.58 -9.59 6.40
C LEU A 155 28.83 -10.43 5.37
N GLU A 156 28.53 -11.70 5.69
CA GLU A 156 27.74 -12.58 4.81
C GLU A 156 26.31 -12.04 4.64
N MET A 157 25.69 -11.57 5.72
CA MET A 157 24.36 -10.96 5.67
C MET A 157 24.36 -9.70 4.80
N GLN A 158 25.40 -8.87 4.91
CA GLN A 158 25.55 -7.67 4.07
C GLN A 158 25.69 -8.05 2.60
N GLN A 159 26.61 -8.97 2.27
CA GLN A 159 26.83 -9.42 0.90
C GLN A 159 25.55 -10.01 0.29
N LYS A 160 24.84 -10.85 1.04
CA LYS A 160 23.57 -11.44 0.60
C LYS A 160 22.47 -10.40 0.38
N SER A 161 22.46 -9.33 1.18
CA SER A 161 21.51 -8.23 1.01
C SER A 161 21.79 -7.42 -0.26
N GLU A 162 23.08 -7.23 -0.60
CA GLU A 162 23.51 -6.55 -1.83
C GLU A 162 23.17 -7.40 -3.07
N GLU A 163 23.43 -8.71 -3.04
CA GLU A 163 23.06 -9.62 -4.13
C GLU A 163 21.54 -9.59 -4.42
N ARG A 164 20.71 -9.63 -3.37
CA ARG A 164 19.25 -9.50 -3.51
C ARG A 164 18.84 -8.16 -4.11
N PHE A 165 19.53 -7.09 -3.73
CA PHE A 165 19.29 -5.77 -4.29
C PHE A 165 19.62 -5.74 -5.79
N PHE A 166 20.79 -6.25 -6.18
CA PHE A 166 21.18 -6.32 -7.60
C PHE A 166 20.27 -7.21 -8.43
N GLU A 167 19.81 -8.34 -7.89
CA GLU A 167 18.87 -9.23 -8.57
C GLU A 167 17.51 -8.54 -8.80
N PHE A 168 17.02 -7.83 -7.78
CA PHE A 168 15.78 -7.06 -7.90
C PHE A 168 15.91 -5.92 -8.93
N GLU A 169 17.03 -5.19 -8.89
CA GLU A 169 17.30 -4.10 -9.83
C GLU A 169 17.43 -4.61 -11.26
N LYS A 170 18.13 -5.73 -11.46
CA LYS A 170 18.22 -6.41 -12.76
C LYS A 170 16.85 -6.82 -13.27
N LYS A 171 16.01 -7.40 -12.42
CA LYS A 171 14.65 -7.82 -12.78
C LYS A 171 13.75 -6.64 -13.14
N ARG A 172 13.92 -5.50 -12.46
CA ARG A 172 13.22 -4.25 -12.79
C ARG A 172 13.61 -3.74 -14.17
N MET A 173 14.90 -3.67 -14.47
CA MET A 173 15.42 -3.28 -15.78
C MET A 173 14.94 -4.21 -16.90
N GLU A 174 14.88 -5.51 -16.66
CA GLU A 174 14.40 -6.48 -17.64
C GLU A 174 12.89 -6.32 -17.92
N MET A 175 12.09 -6.03 -16.90
CA MET A 175 10.67 -5.76 -17.06
C MET A 175 10.43 -4.49 -17.88
N GLU A 176 11.17 -3.42 -17.60
CA GLU A 176 11.09 -2.14 -18.32
C GLU A 176 11.52 -2.31 -19.79
N ALA A 177 12.63 -3.00 -20.05
CA ALA A 177 13.09 -3.30 -21.40
C ALA A 177 12.07 -4.11 -22.20
N LYS A 178 11.43 -5.10 -21.55
CA LYS A 178 10.40 -5.92 -22.18
C LYS A 178 9.13 -5.12 -22.49
N GLU A 179 8.74 -4.20 -21.61
CA GLU A 179 7.61 -3.30 -21.87
C GLU A 179 7.89 -2.37 -23.04
N GLU A 180 9.11 -1.84 -23.13
CA GLU A 180 9.52 -0.97 -24.23
C GLU A 180 9.61 -1.72 -25.57
N GLU A 181 10.12 -2.95 -25.58
CA GLU A 181 10.10 -3.80 -26.77
C GLU A 181 8.67 -4.07 -27.25
N ASN A 182 7.72 -4.28 -26.32
CA ASN A 182 6.31 -4.47 -26.66
C ASN A 182 5.64 -3.17 -27.16
N ARG A 183 6.13 -2.00 -26.73
CA ARG A 183 5.69 -0.70 -27.27
C ARG A 183 6.14 -0.55 -28.72
N GLN A 184 7.43 -0.78 -28.98
CA GLN A 184 8.01 -0.68 -30.33
C GLN A 184 7.33 -1.64 -31.31
N LYS A 185 7.08 -2.91 -30.93
CA LYS A 185 6.37 -3.86 -31.78
C LYS A 185 4.98 -3.38 -32.20
N ARG A 186 4.25 -2.70 -31.31
CA ARG A 186 2.92 -2.16 -31.63
C ARG A 186 3.02 -0.99 -32.59
N GLU A 187 4.02 -0.14 -32.43
CA GLU A 187 4.29 0.99 -33.33
C GLU A 187 4.69 0.49 -34.73
N GLU A 188 5.62 -0.45 -34.82
CA GLU A 188 6.02 -1.09 -36.09
C GLU A 188 4.83 -1.75 -36.80
N GLU A 189 3.96 -2.44 -36.05
CA GLU A 189 2.75 -3.06 -36.62
C GLU A 189 1.78 -2.00 -37.17
N GLN A 190 1.62 -0.87 -36.47
CA GLN A 190 0.80 0.25 -36.95
C GLN A 190 1.39 0.88 -38.20
N GLU A 191 2.70 1.13 -38.24
CA GLU A 191 3.38 1.66 -39.42
C GLU A 191 3.25 0.73 -40.62
N LYS A 192 3.43 -0.58 -40.41
CA LYS A 192 3.24 -1.57 -41.46
C LYS A 192 1.81 -1.56 -42.00
N LYS A 193 0.80 -1.50 -41.12
CA LYS A 193 -0.60 -1.37 -41.54
C LYS A 193 -0.84 -0.09 -42.36
N GLN A 194 -0.22 1.02 -41.99
CA GLN A 194 -0.31 2.26 -42.76
C GLN A 194 0.34 2.13 -44.14
N GLN A 195 1.54 1.52 -44.22
CA GLN A 195 2.21 1.26 -45.49
C GLN A 195 1.40 0.33 -46.39
N ASP A 196 0.88 -0.76 -45.84
CA ASP A 196 0.06 -1.72 -46.58
C ASP A 196 -1.22 -1.06 -47.12
N PHE A 197 -1.87 -0.23 -46.31
CA PHE A 197 -3.03 0.57 -46.73
C PHE A 197 -2.71 1.54 -47.86
N LEU A 198 -1.59 2.28 -47.76
CA LEU A 198 -1.15 3.19 -48.82
C LEU A 198 -0.84 2.45 -50.12
N LEU A 199 -0.20 1.27 -50.01
CA LEU A 199 0.09 0.42 -51.16
C LEU A 199 -1.20 -0.10 -51.82
N GLU A 200 -2.22 -0.43 -51.03
CA GLU A 200 -3.53 -0.83 -51.53
C GLU A 200 -4.23 0.32 -52.28
N LEU A 201 -4.22 1.53 -51.72
CA LEU A 201 -4.73 2.72 -52.41
C LEU A 201 -4.01 2.97 -53.74
N ALA A 202 -2.68 2.88 -53.76
CA ALA A 202 -1.89 3.07 -54.98
C ALA A 202 -2.29 2.06 -56.08
N LYS A 203 -2.53 0.79 -55.71
CA LYS A 203 -3.03 -0.24 -56.64
C LYS A 203 -4.41 0.12 -57.21
N ILE A 204 -5.33 0.60 -56.37
CA ILE A 204 -6.68 1.04 -56.79
C ILE A 204 -6.58 2.21 -57.77
N PHE A 205 -5.76 3.22 -57.47
CA PHE A 205 -5.57 4.37 -58.36
C PHE A 205 -4.93 3.97 -59.70
N ALA A 206 -3.94 3.08 -59.69
CA ALA A 206 -3.33 2.55 -60.92
C ALA A 206 -4.35 1.80 -61.80
N ALA A 207 -5.22 0.99 -61.18
CA ALA A 207 -6.30 0.30 -61.88
C ALA A 207 -7.34 1.26 -62.47
N LYS A 208 -7.71 2.31 -61.73
CA LYS A 208 -8.65 3.35 -62.19
C LYS A 208 -8.09 4.16 -63.35
N LYS A 209 -6.80 4.54 -63.29
CA LYS A 209 -6.11 5.25 -64.39
C LYS A 209 -6.12 4.43 -65.68
N LYS A 210 -5.85 3.12 -65.60
CA LYS A 210 -5.93 2.21 -66.76
C LYS A 210 -7.35 2.20 -67.36
N LYS A 211 -8.39 1.99 -66.55
CA LYS A 211 -9.80 1.98 -67.01
C LYS A 211 -10.21 3.30 -67.69
N ASN A 212 -9.82 4.43 -67.13
CA ASN A 212 -10.11 5.74 -67.71
C ASN A 212 -9.39 5.96 -69.05
N SER A 213 -8.14 5.48 -69.17
CA SER A 213 -7.39 5.53 -70.44
C SER A 213 -8.07 4.72 -71.54
N TYR A 214 -8.57 3.52 -71.22
CA TYR A 214 -9.30 2.70 -72.20
C TYR A 214 -10.63 3.33 -72.61
N ARG A 215 -11.38 3.94 -71.66
CA ARG A 215 -12.61 4.66 -71.99
C ARG A 215 -12.37 5.84 -72.93
N PHE A 216 -11.27 6.58 -72.72
CA PHE A 216 -10.92 7.70 -73.59
C PHE A 216 -10.52 7.24 -75.00
N LEU A 217 -9.76 6.14 -75.11
CA LEU A 217 -9.41 5.53 -76.39
C LEU A 217 -10.63 4.99 -77.16
N VAL A 218 -11.60 4.38 -76.47
CA VAL A 218 -12.84 3.88 -77.10
C VAL A 218 -13.74 5.01 -77.59
N LEU A 219 -13.72 6.18 -76.95
CA LEU A 219 -14.49 7.35 -77.42
C LEU A 219 -13.86 8.04 -78.64
N LEU A 220 -12.61 7.74 -78.99
CA LEU A 220 -11.90 8.33 -80.12
C LEU A 220 -11.97 7.49 -81.41
N LEU A 221 -12.41 6.23 -81.31
CA LEU A 221 -12.58 5.27 -82.41
C LEU A 221 -14.04 5.22 -82.85
#